data_AF-A0A4Q8UP85-F1
#
_entry.id   AF-A0A4Q8UP85-F1
#
_cell.length_a   1.000
_cell.length_b   1.000
_cell.length_c   1.000
_cell.angle_alpha   90.00
_cell.angle_beta   90.00
_cell.angle_gamma   90.00
#
_symmetry.space_group_name_H-M   'P 1'
#
loop_
_entity.id
_entity.type
_entity.pdbx_description
1 polymer ?
#
loop_
_entity_poly.entity_id
_entity_poly.type
_entity_poly.pdbx_seq_one_letter_code
_entity_poly.pdbx_strand_id
1 'polypeptide(L)'
;MVRVPLSPEDVRAGKLLGEMLRAARGERTLVQVALGAGISPETLRKIETGRIATPSFMIVAALAEELALSLDDIQGTLRRASPGKLDAAS
;
A
#
# COMPACT_ATOMS: atom_id res chain seq x y z
N MET A 1 13.95 10.77 19.28
CA MET A 1 12.57 10.88 18.78
C MET A 1 11.82 9.62 19.19
N VAL A 2 10.76 9.70 19.99
CA VAL A 2 9.97 8.53 20.41
C VAL A 2 9.15 8.07 19.21
N ARG A 3 9.45 6.87 18.70
CA ARG A 3 8.65 6.25 17.63
C ARG A 3 7.39 5.68 18.27
N VAL A 4 6.23 6.24 17.94
CA VAL A 4 4.95 5.63 18.32
C VAL A 4 4.89 4.25 17.65
N PRO A 5 4.67 3.17 18.42
CA PRO A 5 4.55 1.83 17.85
C PRO A 5 3.34 1.80 16.92
N LEU A 6 3.48 1.11 15.79
CA LEU A 6 2.36 0.86 14.88
C LEU A 6 1.30 0.05 15.61
N SER A 7 0.03 0.45 15.46
CA SER A 7 -1.06 -0.37 15.96
C SER A 7 -1.14 -1.68 15.16
N PRO A 8 -1.69 -2.76 15.74
CA PRO A 8 -1.97 -3.98 14.99
C PRO A 8 -2.82 -3.73 13.73
N GLU A 9 -3.70 -2.73 13.76
CA GLU A 9 -4.50 -2.28 12.62
C GLU A 9 -3.65 -1.69 11.50
N ASP A 10 -2.70 -0.81 11.83
CA ASP A 10 -1.80 -0.22 10.82
C ASP A 10 -0.96 -1.31 10.14
N VAL A 11 -0.51 -2.30 10.92
CA VAL A 11 0.23 -3.45 10.37
C VAL A 11 -0.66 -4.30 9.45
N ARG A 12 -1.92 -4.55 9.83
CA ARG A 12 -2.88 -5.29 8.99
C ARG A 12 -3.19 -4.54 7.70
N ALA A 13 -3.46 -3.23 7.79
CA ALA A 13 -3.74 -2.39 6.63
C ALA A 13 -2.57 -2.37 5.64
N GLY A 14 -1.34 -2.22 6.13
CA GLY A 14 -0.15 -2.25 5.28
C GLY A 14 0.09 -3.60 4.60
N LYS A 15 -0.18 -4.72 5.29
CA LYS A 15 -0.12 -6.06 4.69
C LYS A 15 -1.15 -6.23 3.57
N LEU A 16 -2.40 -5.85 3.82
CA LEU A 16 -3.47 -5.96 2.82
C LEU A 16 -3.20 -5.08 1.60
N LEU A 17 -2.74 -3.86 1.82
CA LEU A 17 -2.30 -2.98 0.73
C LEU A 17 -1.19 -3.64 -0.10
N GLY A 18 -0.18 -4.20 0.57
CA GLY A 18 0.92 -4.91 -0.09
C GLY A 18 0.45 -6.08 -0.96
N GLU A 19 -0.45 -6.91 -0.42
CA GLU A 19 -1.03 -8.06 -1.12
C GLU A 19 -1.83 -7.63 -2.36
N MET A 20 -2.64 -6.58 -2.24
CA MET A 20 -3.42 -6.04 -3.35
C MET A 20 -2.53 -5.47 -4.46
N LEU A 21 -1.50 -4.69 -4.10
CA LEU A 21 -0.53 -4.16 -5.08
C LEU A 21 0.24 -5.29 -5.76
N ARG A 22 0.65 -6.32 -5.00
CA ARG A 22 1.30 -7.51 -5.55
C ARG A 22 0.41 -8.26 -6.54
N ALA A 23 -0.88 -8.39 -6.23
CA ALA A 23 -1.86 -9.02 -7.10
C ALA A 23 -2.04 -8.22 -8.41
N ALA A 24 -2.19 -6.90 -8.31
CA ALA A 24 -2.34 -6.01 -9.47
C ALA A 24 -1.08 -5.92 -10.35
N ARG A 25 0.11 -6.08 -9.77
CA ARG A 25 1.35 -6.20 -10.54
C ARG A 25 1.33 -7.44 -11.45
N GLY A 26 0.74 -8.55 -10.98
CA GLY A 26 0.67 -9.80 -11.73
C GLY A 26 2.05 -10.32 -12.11
N GLU A 27 2.24 -10.61 -13.40
CA GLU A 27 3.49 -11.13 -13.97
C GLU A 27 4.52 -10.03 -14.30
N ARG A 28 4.14 -8.73 -14.22
CA ARG A 28 5.09 -7.63 -14.45
C ARG A 28 6.22 -7.72 -13.43
N THR A 29 7.44 -7.49 -13.86
CA THR A 29 8.59 -7.58 -12.96
C THR A 29 8.51 -6.47 -11.90
N LEU A 30 9.08 -6.76 -10.73
CA LEU A 30 9.14 -5.80 -9.64
C LEU A 30 9.89 -4.52 -10.07
N VAL A 31 10.96 -4.66 -10.87
CA VAL A 31 11.76 -3.53 -11.35
C VAL A 31 10.96 -2.64 -12.30
N GLN A 32 10.21 -3.23 -13.24
CA GLN A 32 9.40 -2.46 -14.20
C GLN A 32 8.39 -1.55 -13.49
N VAL A 33 7.59 -2.11 -12.57
CA VAL A 33 6.58 -1.34 -11.84
C VAL A 33 7.23 -0.31 -10.91
N ALA A 34 8.31 -0.66 -10.23
CA ALA A 34 8.98 0.28 -9.34
C ALA A 34 9.50 1.51 -10.10
N LEU A 35 10.12 1.29 -11.27
CA LEU A 35 10.61 2.37 -12.11
C LEU A 35 9.47 3.22 -12.70
N GLY A 36 8.39 2.59 -13.16
CA GLY A 36 7.19 3.30 -13.64
C GLY A 36 6.55 4.18 -12.57
N ALA A 37 6.52 3.71 -11.33
CA ALA A 37 6.04 4.48 -10.18
C ALA A 37 7.09 5.43 -9.56
N GLY A 38 8.29 5.55 -10.15
CA GLY A 38 9.33 6.47 -9.66
C GLY A 38 9.92 6.12 -8.28
N ILE A 39 9.89 4.84 -7.88
CA ILE A 39 10.42 4.36 -6.60
C ILE A 39 11.50 3.30 -6.77
N SER A 40 12.27 3.04 -5.71
CA SER A 40 13.24 1.94 -5.75
C SER A 40 12.54 0.57 -5.77
N PRO A 41 13.08 -0.44 -6.48
CA PRO A 41 12.61 -1.82 -6.39
C PRO A 41 12.55 -2.35 -4.94
N GLU A 42 13.48 -1.93 -4.10
CA GLU A 42 13.48 -2.35 -2.70
C GLU A 42 12.31 -1.73 -1.90
N THR A 43 11.91 -0.50 -2.22
CA THR A 43 10.72 0.14 -1.64
C THR A 43 9.48 -0.65 -2.01
N LEU A 44 9.30 -0.98 -3.29
CA LEU A 44 8.15 -1.77 -3.75
C LEU A 44 8.12 -3.16 -3.08
N ARG A 45 9.28 -3.85 -3.00
CA ARG A 45 9.39 -5.15 -2.31
C ARG A 45 8.93 -5.07 -0.86
N LYS A 46 9.32 -4.02 -0.14
CA LYS A 46 8.92 -3.82 1.26
C LYS A 46 7.43 -3.53 1.40
N ILE A 47 6.84 -2.80 0.46
CA ILE A 47 5.39 -2.56 0.44
C ILE A 47 4.63 -3.84 0.17
N GLU A 48 4.96 -4.56 -0.92
CA GLU A 48 4.29 -5.82 -1.29
C GLU A 48 4.39 -6.91 -0.22
N THR A 49 5.44 -6.88 0.59
CA THR A 49 5.62 -7.82 1.71
C THR A 49 5.10 -7.29 3.05
N GLY A 50 4.43 -6.14 3.06
CA GLY A 50 3.85 -5.52 4.27
C GLY A 50 4.88 -5.06 5.30
N ARG A 51 6.16 -4.96 4.93
CA ARG A 51 7.24 -4.47 5.81
C ARG A 51 7.20 -2.96 6.00
N ILE A 52 6.54 -2.24 5.09
CA ILE A 52 6.18 -0.84 5.26
C ILE A 52 4.67 -0.80 5.56
N ALA A 53 4.34 -0.64 6.84
CA ALA A 53 2.94 -0.62 7.29
C ALA A 53 2.20 0.65 6.85
N THR A 54 2.90 1.79 6.86
CA THR A 54 2.35 3.11 6.54
C THR A 54 3.18 3.75 5.41
N PRO A 55 3.04 3.28 4.15
CA PRO A 55 3.67 3.95 3.02
C PRO A 55 3.10 5.36 2.88
N SER A 56 3.90 6.28 2.33
CA SER A 56 3.40 7.63 2.09
C SER A 56 2.29 7.61 1.03
N PHE A 57 1.33 8.54 1.16
CA PHE A 57 0.25 8.70 0.18
C PHE A 57 0.78 8.84 -1.26
N MET A 58 1.82 9.65 -1.45
CA MET A 58 2.44 9.85 -2.77
C MET A 58 2.94 8.55 -3.41
N ILE A 59 3.51 7.63 -2.62
CA ILE A 59 3.95 6.33 -3.13
C ILE A 59 2.75 5.47 -3.51
N VAL A 60 1.70 5.48 -2.69
CA VAL A 60 0.47 4.72 -2.99
C VAL A 60 -0.21 5.24 -4.26
N ALA A 61 -0.28 6.56 -4.44
CA ALA A 61 -0.85 7.19 -5.63
C ALA A 61 -0.06 6.85 -6.89
N ALA A 62 1.28 6.95 -6.86
CA ALA A 62 2.12 6.61 -8.00
C ALA A 62 2.01 5.13 -8.39
N LEU A 63 1.92 4.23 -7.40
CA LEU A 63 1.70 2.80 -7.66
C LEU A 63 0.30 2.51 -8.19
N ALA A 64 -0.72 3.24 -7.71
CA ALA A 64 -2.08 3.09 -8.20
C ALA A 64 -2.17 3.48 -9.70
N GLU A 65 -1.53 4.58 -10.09
CA GLU A 65 -1.42 5.01 -11.49
C GLU A 65 -0.72 3.96 -12.36
N GLU A 66 0.49 3.54 -11.97
CA GLU A 66 1.29 2.54 -12.71
C GLU A 66 0.58 1.17 -12.81
N LEU A 67 -0.21 0.81 -11.80
CA LEU A 67 -0.92 -0.47 -11.76
C LEU A 67 -2.35 -0.39 -12.34
N ALA A 68 -2.79 0.78 -12.81
CA ALA A 68 -4.16 1.04 -13.25
C ALA A 68 -5.22 0.67 -12.18
N LEU A 69 -4.94 1.00 -10.92
CA LEU A 69 -5.85 0.82 -9.79
C LEU A 69 -6.51 2.15 -9.42
N SER A 70 -7.80 2.08 -9.04
CA SER A 70 -8.46 3.22 -8.41
C SER A 70 -8.07 3.34 -6.94
N LEU A 71 -7.81 4.58 -6.48
CA LEU A 71 -7.63 4.87 -5.06
C LEU A 71 -8.91 4.57 -4.26
N ASP A 72 -10.09 4.69 -4.87
CA ASP A 72 -11.36 4.33 -4.23
C ASP A 72 -11.47 2.82 -4.01
N ASP A 73 -10.99 1.99 -4.95
CA ASP A 73 -10.97 0.53 -4.80
C ASP A 73 -10.00 0.09 -3.70
N ILE A 74 -8.84 0.77 -3.63
CA ILE A 74 -7.86 0.59 -2.57
C ILE A 74 -8.50 0.93 -1.21
N GLN A 75 -9.11 2.11 -1.10
CA GLN A 75 -9.77 2.56 0.12
C GLN A 75 -10.90 1.61 0.53
N GLY A 76 -11.76 1.22 -0.42
CA GLY A 76 -12.88 0.31 -0.18
C GLY A 76 -12.42 -1.06 0.34
N THR A 77 -11.31 -1.58 -0.20
CA THR A 77 -10.71 -2.83 0.26
C THR A 77 -10.16 -2.70 1.68
N LEU A 78 -9.44 -1.61 1.97
CA LEU A 78 -8.93 -1.33 3.32
C LEU A 78 -10.04 -1.12 4.35
N ARG A 79 -11.14 -0.42 4.00
CA ARG A 79 -12.32 -0.23 4.87
C ARG A 79 -13.02 -1.54 5.19
N ARG A 80 -13.18 -2.43 4.22
CA ARG A 80 -13.80 -3.76 4.45
C ARG A 80 -12.98 -4.63 5.41
N ALA A 81 -11.66 -4.50 5.39
CA ALA A 81 -10.78 -5.28 6.27
C ALA A 81 -10.58 -4.67 7.66
N SER A 82 -10.83 -3.36 7.81
CA SER A 82 -10.72 -2.63 9.08
C SER A 82 -11.85 -1.61 9.22
N PRO A 83 -13.11 -2.05 9.43
CA PRO A 83 -14.23 -1.15 9.68
C PRO A 83 -14.01 -0.45 11.04
N GLY A 84 -13.77 0.88 11.04
CA GLY A 84 -13.70 1.66 12.28
C GLY A 84 -12.73 2.85 12.31
N LYS A 85 -11.61 2.84 11.56
CA LYS A 85 -10.58 3.90 11.68
C LYS A 85 -10.69 5.01 10.63
N LEU A 86 -11.11 4.67 9.41
CA LEU A 86 -11.29 5.65 8.32
C LEU A 86 -12.59 6.47 8.46
N ASP A 87 -13.58 5.90 9.14
CA ASP A 87 -14.88 6.55 9.37
C ASP A 87 -14.80 7.60 10.48
N ALA A 88 -13.77 7.52 11.35
CA ALA A 88 -13.53 8.47 12.43
C ALA A 88 -12.83 9.77 11.98
N ALA A 89 -12.44 9.87 10.70
CA ALA A 89 -11.81 11.04 10.11
C ALA A 89 -12.77 11.87 9.22
N SER A 90 -14.07 11.55 9.23
CA SER A 90 -15.15 12.26 8.52
C SER A 90 -16.01 13.07 9.47
#